data_AF-A0A379QK82-F1
#
_entry.id   AF-A0A379QK82-F1
#
_cell.length_a   1.000
_cell.length_b   1.000
_cell.length_c   1.000
_cell.angle_alpha   90.00
_cell.angle_beta   90.00
_cell.angle_gamma   90.00
#
_symmetry.space_group_name_H-M   'P 1'
#
loop_
_entity.id
_entity.type
_entity.pdbx_description
1 polymer ?
#
loop_
_entity_poly.entity_id
_entity_poly.type
_entity_poly.pdbx_seq_one_letter_code
_entity_poly.pdbx_strand_id
1 'polypeptide(L)' 'MAYLQITLNISNHNRPAAANVYQKHKTSFLNTIAGATSKELLIRDEDVQVLHGLETTT' A
#
# COMPACT_ATOMS: atom_id res chain seq x y z
N MET A 1 16.89 -3.91 -2.45
CA MET A 1 15.45 -3.72 -2.22
C MET A 1 15.12 -2.25 -2.35
N ALA A 2 13.99 -1.95 -2.98
CA ALA A 2 13.49 -0.59 -3.16
C ALA A 2 12.11 -0.48 -2.51
N TYR A 3 11.79 0.72 -2.03
CA TYR A 3 10.51 0.99 -1.39
C TYR A 3 9.87 2.24 -2.02
N LEU A 4 8.61 2.09 -2.42
CA LEU A 4 7.75 3.23 -2.77
C LEU A 4 6.77 3.46 -1.62
N GLN A 5 6.90 4.61 -0.97
CA GLN A 5 5.99 5.07 0.07
C GLN A 5 5.00 6.08 -0.52
N ILE A 6 3.71 5.82 -0.36
CA ILE A 6 2.64 6.73 -0.80
C ILE A 6 1.81 7.10 0.42
N THR A 7 1.77 8.40 0.74
CA THR A 7 0.96 8.96 1.83
C THR A 7 -0.22 9.72 1.24
N LEU A 8 -1.43 9.36 1.65
CA LEU A 8 -2.69 9.92 1.17
C LEU A 8 -3.38 10.68 2.31
N ASN A 9 -3.66 11.96 2.08
CA ASN A 9 -4.52 12.73 2.97
C ASN A 9 -5.97 12.27 2.79
N ILE A 10 -6.45 11.42 3.68
CA ILE A 10 -7.80 10.85 3.68
C ILE A 10 -8.50 11.25 4.98
N SER A 11 -9.66 11.90 4.84
CA SER A 11 -10.54 12.24 5.96
C SER A 11 -10.89 11.01 6.81
N ASN A 12 -10.94 11.15 8.13
CA ASN A 12 -11.15 10.05 9.08
C ASN A 12 -12.31 9.11 8.70
N HIS A 13 -13.45 9.66 8.28
CA HIS A 13 -14.64 8.87 7.92
C HIS A 13 -14.44 7.97 6.68
N ASN A 14 -13.49 8.30 5.80
CA ASN A 14 -13.20 7.53 4.58
C ASN A 14 -12.08 6.51 4.75
N ARG A 15 -11.37 6.49 5.88
CA ARG A 15 -10.26 5.56 6.11
C ARG A 15 -10.65 4.08 6.11
N PRO A 16 -11.83 3.68 6.65
CA PRO A 16 -12.30 2.31 6.49
C PRO A 16 -12.50 1.91 5.01
N ALA A 17 -12.99 2.84 4.17
CA ALA A 17 -13.12 2.60 2.75
C ALA A 17 -11.75 2.47 2.06
N ALA A 18 -10.76 3.27 2.46
CA ALA A 18 -9.38 3.15 1.98
C ALA A 18 -8.77 1.78 2.34
N ALA A 19 -9.03 1.28 3.54
CA ALA A 19 -8.59 -0.06 3.97
C ALA A 19 -9.18 -1.16 3.07
N ASN A 20 -10.47 -1.06 2.73
CA ASN A 20 -11.13 -2.01 1.84
C ASN A 20 -10.53 -1.99 0.42
N VAL A 21 -10.20 -0.81 -0.11
CA VAL A 21 -9.50 -0.68 -1.40
C VAL A 21 -8.12 -1.36 -1.33
N TYR A 22 -7.36 -1.12 -0.26
CA TYR A 22 -6.08 -1.79 -0.06
C TYR A 22 -6.24 -3.31 -0.06
N GLN A 23 -7.20 -3.85 0.69
CA GLN A 23 -7.43 -5.31 0.79
C GLN A 23 -7.85 -5.92 -0.55
N LYS A 24 -8.76 -5.27 -1.28
CA LYS A 24 -9.20 -5.71 -2.61
C LYS A 24 -8.04 -5.89 -3.58
N HIS A 25 -7.03 -5.01 -3.52
CA HIS A 25 -5.93 -4.98 -4.47
C HIS A 25 -4.62 -5.56 -3.95
N LYS A 26 -4.53 -6.00 -2.68
CA LYS A 26 -3.28 -6.51 -2.11
C LYS A 26 -2.80 -7.76 -2.83
N THR A 27 -3.65 -8.77 -2.93
CA THR A 27 -3.28 -10.06 -3.55
C THR A 27 -2.93 -9.91 -5.02
N SER A 28 -3.71 -9.13 -5.78
CA SER A 28 -3.40 -8.89 -7.19
C SER A 28 -2.04 -8.20 -7.34
N PHE A 29 -1.73 -7.18 -6.54
CA PHE A 29 -0.43 -6.50 -6.61
C PHE A 29 0.73 -7.49 -6.39
N LEU A 30 0.65 -8.33 -5.35
CA LEU A 30 1.70 -9.28 -5.02
C LEU A 30 1.86 -10.38 -6.09
N ASN A 31 0.77 -10.76 -6.77
CA ASN A 31 0.80 -11.86 -7.71
C ASN A 31 1.09 -11.44 -9.15
N THR A 32 0.81 -10.18 -9.53
CA THR A 32 0.87 -9.76 -10.94
C THR A 32 1.93 -8.70 -11.23
N ILE A 33 2.51 -8.05 -10.22
CA ILE A 33 3.58 -7.07 -10.42
C ILE A 33 4.94 -7.75 -10.29
N ALA A 34 5.72 -7.72 -11.37
CA ALA A 34 7.07 -8.29 -11.37
C ALA A 34 7.93 -7.62 -10.29
N GLY A 35 8.61 -8.43 -9.48
CA GLY A 35 9.48 -7.97 -8.39
C GLY A 35 8.73 -7.37 -7.19
N ALA A 36 7.40 -7.45 -7.11
CA ALA A 36 6.67 -7.04 -5.90
C ALA A 36 6.93 -8.02 -4.76
N THR A 37 7.36 -7.49 -3.61
CA THR A 37 7.70 -8.31 -2.43
C THR A 37 6.78 -8.04 -1.25
N SER A 38 6.32 -6.80 -1.08
CA SER A 38 5.37 -6.45 -0.03
C SER A 38 4.42 -5.34 -0.45
N LYS A 39 3.26 -5.31 0.21
CA LYS A 39 2.30 -4.20 0.18
C LYS A 39 1.71 -4.10 1.57
N GLU A 40 1.98 -3.00 2.24
CA GLU A 40 1.67 -2.77 3.65
C GLU A 40 0.84 -1.50 3.82
N LEU A 41 -0.12 -1.53 4.76
CA LEU A 41 -1.05 -0.44 5.01
C LEU A 41 -0.85 0.09 6.43
N LEU A 42 -0.70 1.40 6.54
CA LEU A 42 -0.74 2.12 7.80
C LEU A 42 -1.94 3.08 7.76
N ILE A 43 -2.80 2.99 8.77
CA ILE A 43 -3.91 3.94 8.98
C ILE A 43 -3.57 4.70 10.25
N ARG A 44 -3.42 6.01 10.16
CA ARG A 44 -3.07 6.90 11.27
C ARG A 44 -4.15 7.94 11.47
N ASP A 45 -4.03 8.77 12.50
CA ASP A 45 -4.98 9.84 12.79
C ASP A 45 -4.86 11.00 11.79
N GLU A 46 -3.71 11.17 11.16
CA GLU A 46 -3.39 12.19 10.17
C GLU A 46 -3.65 11.73 8.72
N ASP A 47 -3.37 10.48 8.39
CA ASP A 47 -3.36 10.02 7.00
C ASP A 47 -3.53 8.49 6.85
N VAL A 48 -3.52 8.05 5.59
CA VAL A 48 -3.36 6.64 5.22
C VAL A 48 -2.09 6.53 4.38
N GLN A 49 -1.22 5.59 4.73
CA GLN A 49 0.03 5.33 4.00
C GLN A 49 0.06 3.90 3.48
N VAL A 50 0.57 3.73 2.26
CA VAL A 50 0.88 2.43 1.68
C VAL A 50 2.37 2.35 1.37
N LEU A 51 3.01 1.28 1.83
CA LEU A 51 4.39 0.96 1.52
C LEU A 51 4.43 -0.21 0.54
N HIS A 52 5.08 -0.02 -0.59
CA HIS A 52 5.29 -1.04 -1.61
C HIS A 52 6.76 -1.48 -1.60
N GLY A 53 7.00 -2.74 -1.27
CA GLY A 53 8.31 -3.36 -1.37
C GLY A 53 8.54 -3.92 -2.77
N LEU A 54 9.71 -3.62 -3.34
CA LEU A 54 10.15 -4.17 -4.62
C LEU A 54 11.57 -4.74 -4.54
N GLU A 55 11.83 -5.78 -5.31
CA GLU A 55 13.19 -6.24 -5.61
C GLU A 55 13.93 -5.16 -6.40
N THR A 56 15.24 -5.06 -6.16
CA THR A 56 16.14 -4.22 -6.97
C THR A 56 16.91 -5.13 -7.91
N THR A 57 16.96 -4.77 -9.20
CA THR A 57 17.84 -5.47 -10.14
C THR A 57 19.30 -5.26 -9.74
N THR A 58 20.02 -6.36 -9.59
CA THR A 58 21.49 -6.38 -9.58
C THR A 58 22.05 -6.21 -10.98
#